data_AF-A0AA88AJX0-F1
#
_entry.id   AF-A0AA88AJX0-F1
#
_cell.length_a   1.000
_cell.length_b   1.000
_cell.length_c   1.000
_cell.angle_alpha   90.00
_cell.angle_beta   90.00
_cell.angle_gamma   90.00
#
_symmetry.space_group_name_H-M   'P 1'
#
loop_
_entity.id
_entity.type
_entity.pdbx_description
1 polymer ?
#
loop_
_entity_poly.entity_id
_entity_poly.type
_entity_poly.pdbx_seq_one_letter_code
_entity_poly.pdbx_strand_id
1 'polypeptide(L)'
;MRQIKSKCIVYRGVRRSETCNFSCKTLILVMLLNFNAKKLFSYDAENSSEDLSQKYARIVDGLMSLPLNIPGTKYHESKKEQEKMLAMLREVLEKRRSTSQNDRINEGDFLDQMIKDLDKEKFLNEDLVAHLIYGILLANSESVATLVALAFILLSEHPSVVEELIVNILIRSKIF
;
A
#
# COMPACT_ATOMS: atom_id res chain seq x y z
N MET A 1 -45.36 -2.13 13.90
CA MET A 1 -44.89 -3.22 13.01
C MET A 1 -45.44 -3.16 11.56
N ARG A 2 -45.72 -1.97 11.00
CA ARG A 2 -46.30 -1.85 9.63
C ARG A 2 -45.80 -0.68 8.76
N GLN A 3 -44.67 -0.04 9.09
CA GLN A 3 -44.17 1.12 8.30
C GLN A 3 -42.68 1.03 7.90
N ILE A 4 -41.99 -0.10 8.10
CA ILE A 4 -40.56 -0.26 7.74
C ILE A 4 -40.38 -1.06 6.44
N LYS A 5 -41.45 -1.54 5.79
CA LYS A 5 -41.34 -2.43 4.62
C LYS A 5 -41.49 -1.77 3.24
N SER A 6 -41.81 -0.47 3.14
CA SER A 6 -42.14 0.14 1.83
C SER A 6 -41.05 1.00 1.18
N LYS A 7 -39.81 1.02 1.69
CA LYS A 7 -38.67 1.67 1.00
C LYS A 7 -37.57 0.73 0.50
N CYS A 8 -37.75 -0.59 0.63
CA CYS A 8 -36.70 -1.58 0.28
C CYS A 8 -36.78 -2.17 -1.14
N ILE A 9 -37.61 -1.67 -2.05
CA ILE A 9 -37.85 -2.35 -3.35
C ILE A 9 -37.26 -1.62 -4.58
N VAL A 10 -36.77 -0.37 -4.48
CA VAL A 10 -36.44 0.42 -5.70
C VAL A 10 -34.94 0.68 -5.94
N TYR A 11 -34.01 0.19 -5.10
CA TYR A 11 -32.56 0.47 -5.29
C TYR A 11 -31.65 -0.77 -5.29
N ARG A 12 -32.08 -1.88 -5.91
CA ARG A 12 -31.34 -3.15 -5.88
C ARG A 12 -30.32 -3.38 -7.02
N GLY A 13 -30.23 -2.50 -8.01
CA GLY A 13 -29.38 -2.73 -9.19
C GLY A 13 -28.01 -2.05 -9.16
N VAL A 14 -27.94 -0.75 -8.87
CA VAL A 14 -26.74 0.05 -9.20
C VAL A 14 -25.90 0.45 -7.98
N ARG A 15 -26.48 0.51 -6.77
CA ARG A 15 -25.80 1.05 -5.58
C ARG A 15 -24.98 0.02 -4.78
N ARG A 16 -25.12 -1.28 -5.05
CA ARG A 16 -24.49 -2.35 -4.26
C ARG A 16 -23.09 -2.72 -4.77
N SER A 17 -22.85 -2.59 -6.08
CA SER A 17 -21.53 -2.81 -6.70
C SER A 17 -20.55 -1.70 -6.33
N GLU A 18 -20.95 -0.42 -6.42
CA GLU A 18 -20.07 0.72 -6.11
C GLU A 18 -19.55 0.71 -4.66
N THR A 19 -20.42 0.41 -3.68
CA THR A 19 -20.02 0.32 -2.27
C THR A 19 -19.10 -0.89 -1.99
N CYS A 20 -19.30 -2.00 -2.70
CA CYS A 20 -18.44 -3.19 -2.58
C CYS A 20 -17.07 -2.94 -3.22
N ASN A 21 -17.04 -2.25 -4.37
CA ASN A 21 -15.80 -1.90 -5.08
C ASN A 21 -14.91 -0.97 -4.25
N PHE A 22 -15.52 0.05 -3.63
CA PHE A 22 -14.80 0.95 -2.74
C PHE A 22 -14.22 0.21 -1.52
N SER A 23 -15.00 -0.71 -0.92
CA SER A 23 -14.53 -1.55 0.18
C SER A 23 -13.43 -2.52 -0.25
N CYS A 24 -13.55 -3.15 -1.42
CA CYS A 24 -12.60 -4.13 -1.93
C CYS A 24 -11.25 -3.49 -2.25
N LYS A 25 -11.25 -2.37 -2.98
CA LYS A 25 -10.03 -1.61 -3.27
C LYS A 25 -9.33 -1.18 -1.98
N THR A 26 -10.08 -0.69 -0.99
CA THR A 26 -9.51 -0.26 0.30
C THR A 26 -8.81 -1.41 1.03
N LEU A 27 -9.43 -2.59 1.09
CA LEU A 27 -8.81 -3.78 1.70
C LEU A 27 -7.55 -4.21 0.96
N ILE A 28 -7.60 -4.25 -0.37
CA ILE A 28 -6.44 -4.58 -1.22
C ILE A 28 -5.32 -3.57 -1.02
N LEU A 29 -5.64 -2.28 -0.93
CA LEU A 29 -4.66 -1.22 -0.70
C LEU A 29 -3.91 -1.41 0.62
N VAL A 30 -4.63 -1.68 1.71
CA VAL A 30 -3.99 -1.95 3.02
C VAL A 30 -3.09 -3.17 2.95
N MET A 31 -3.56 -4.25 2.32
CA MET A 31 -2.76 -5.48 2.14
C MET A 31 -1.49 -5.21 1.33
N LEU A 32 -1.60 -4.51 0.19
CA LEU A 32 -0.46 -4.16 -0.66
C LEU A 32 0.51 -3.22 0.03
N LEU A 33 0.01 -2.24 0.78
CA LEU A 33 0.86 -1.31 1.51
C LEU A 33 1.68 -2.04 2.57
N ASN A 34 1.04 -2.91 3.36
CA ASN A 34 1.73 -3.73 4.36
C ASN A 34 2.74 -4.69 3.71
N PHE A 35 2.36 -5.33 2.60
CA PHE A 35 3.26 -6.20 1.84
C PHE A 35 4.48 -5.44 1.31
N ASN A 36 4.27 -4.28 0.66
CA ASN A 36 5.34 -3.45 0.12
C ASN A 36 6.24 -2.94 1.24
N ALA A 37 5.67 -2.46 2.35
CA ALA A 37 6.44 -1.98 3.49
C ALA A 37 7.30 -3.09 4.11
N LYS A 38 6.73 -4.30 4.26
CA LYS A 38 7.46 -5.49 4.72
C LYS A 38 8.58 -5.87 3.75
N LYS A 39 8.37 -5.78 2.44
CA LYS A 39 9.39 -6.12 1.44
C LYS A 39 10.46 -5.04 1.25
N LEU A 40 10.12 -3.78 1.50
CA LEU A 40 11.03 -2.67 1.25
C LEU A 40 11.95 -2.41 2.45
N PHE A 41 11.42 -2.46 3.66
CA PHE A 41 12.17 -2.09 4.86
C PHE A 41 11.79 -2.92 6.09
N SER A 42 11.23 -4.12 5.86
CA SER A 42 10.85 -5.07 6.91
C SER A 42 9.92 -4.48 7.97
N TYR A 43 8.97 -3.65 7.51
CA TYR A 43 7.90 -3.12 8.33
C TYR A 43 7.06 -4.24 8.96
N ASP A 44 6.84 -4.13 10.26
CA ASP A 44 5.96 -5.01 11.02
C ASP A 44 4.64 -4.30 11.31
N ALA A 45 3.64 -4.55 10.48
CA ALA A 45 2.32 -3.93 10.62
C ALA A 45 1.56 -4.41 11.86
N GLU A 46 1.90 -5.57 12.43
CA GLU A 46 1.19 -6.13 13.58
C GLU A 46 1.71 -5.55 14.90
N ASN A 47 3.03 -5.30 14.96
CA ASN A 47 3.68 -4.80 16.18
C ASN A 47 4.03 -3.30 16.12
N SER A 48 3.81 -2.62 14.99
CA SER A 48 4.02 -1.18 14.87
C SER A 48 2.94 -0.38 15.60
N SER A 49 3.36 0.68 16.29
CA SER A 49 2.44 1.68 16.88
C SER A 49 1.88 2.65 15.85
N GLU A 50 2.48 2.71 14.66
CA GLU A 50 2.03 3.59 13.58
C GLU A 50 1.05 2.87 12.64
N ASP A 51 -0.07 3.50 12.30
CA ASP A 51 -0.93 3.03 11.21
C ASP A 51 -0.45 3.61 9.88
N LEU A 52 0.35 2.81 9.17
CA LEU A 52 0.89 3.18 7.86
C LEU A 52 -0.23 3.45 6.83
N SER A 53 -1.36 2.74 6.92
CA SER A 53 -2.48 2.90 6.00
C SER A 53 -3.20 4.23 6.20
N GLN A 54 -3.38 4.65 7.45
CA GLN A 54 -3.98 5.94 7.77
C GLN A 54 -3.09 7.10 7.30
N LYS A 55 -1.77 7.01 7.51
CA LYS A 55 -0.80 8.01 7.02
C LYS A 55 -0.83 8.09 5.49
N TYR A 56 -0.78 6.93 4.84
CA TYR A 56 -0.83 6.83 3.37
C TYR A 56 -2.10 7.45 2.79
N ALA A 57 -3.27 7.18 3.38
CA ALA A 57 -4.54 7.75 2.93
C ALA A 57 -4.54 9.28 2.95
N ARG A 58 -4.00 9.90 4.01
CA ARG A 58 -3.87 11.37 4.12
C ARG A 58 -2.92 11.95 3.07
N ILE A 59 -1.81 11.25 2.81
CA ILE A 59 -0.84 11.64 1.79
C ILE A 59 -1.48 11.62 0.40
N VAL A 60 -2.15 10.54 0.03
CA VAL A 60 -2.80 10.43 -1.30
C VAL A 60 -3.94 11.45 -1.45
N ASP A 61 -4.75 11.66 -0.41
CA ASP A 61 -5.85 12.63 -0.45
C ASP A 61 -5.35 14.07 -0.63
N GLY A 62 -4.23 14.44 0.01
CA GLY A 62 -3.63 15.76 -0.21
C GLY A 62 -2.84 15.87 -1.50
N LEU A 63 -2.22 14.78 -2.00
CA LEU A 63 -1.55 14.76 -3.30
C LEU A 63 -2.52 15.00 -4.46
N MET A 64 -3.76 14.53 -4.34
CA MET A 64 -4.84 14.75 -5.31
C MET A 64 -5.58 16.07 -5.11
N SER A 65 -5.15 16.91 -4.16
CA SER A 65 -5.77 18.20 -3.87
C SER A 65 -5.05 19.38 -4.52
N LEU A 66 -5.60 20.59 -4.39
CA LEU A 66 -4.94 21.81 -4.89
C LEU A 66 -3.60 22.00 -4.16
N PRO A 67 -2.49 22.28 -4.87
CA PRO A 67 -1.15 22.38 -4.30
C PRO A 67 -0.92 23.70 -3.54
N LEU A 68 -1.78 23.99 -2.56
CA LEU A 68 -1.73 25.19 -1.73
C LEU A 68 -1.24 24.82 -0.34
N ASN A 69 -0.03 25.24 0.02
CA ASN A 69 0.55 24.97 1.34
C ASN A 69 0.04 25.94 2.43
N ILE A 70 -1.26 25.94 2.66
CA ILE A 70 -1.93 26.81 3.64
C ILE A 70 -2.51 25.95 4.76
N PRO A 71 -2.30 26.31 6.05
CA PRO A 71 -2.90 25.57 7.18
C PRO A 71 -4.41 25.37 7.00
N GLY A 72 -4.89 24.14 7.21
CA GLY A 72 -6.30 23.76 7.00
C GLY A 72 -6.61 23.20 5.61
N THR A 73 -5.66 23.18 4.68
CA THR A 73 -5.80 22.48 3.39
C THR A 73 -5.31 21.03 3.47
N LYS A 74 -5.88 20.16 2.63
CA LYS A 74 -5.45 18.77 2.49
C LYS A 74 -3.99 18.65 2.04
N TYR A 75 -3.53 19.53 1.13
CA TYR A 75 -2.14 19.54 0.68
C TYR A 75 -1.17 19.84 1.83
N HIS A 76 -1.49 20.82 2.68
CA HIS A 76 -0.67 21.14 3.86
C HIS A 76 -0.60 19.96 4.85
N GLU A 77 -1.71 19.26 5.08
CA GLU A 77 -1.76 18.05 5.92
C GLU A 77 -0.94 16.92 5.31
N SER A 78 -1.11 16.63 4.02
CA SER A 78 -0.32 15.62 3.30
C SER A 78 1.17 15.90 3.38
N LYS A 79 1.59 17.16 3.21
CA LYS A 79 3.01 17.52 3.31
C LYS A 79 3.58 17.22 4.70
N LYS A 80 2.82 17.48 5.77
CA LYS A 80 3.22 17.11 7.14
C LYS A 80 3.31 15.60 7.33
N GLU A 81 2.36 14.83 6.79
CA GLU A 81 2.40 13.38 6.89
C GLU A 81 3.56 12.78 6.06
N GLN A 82 3.87 13.37 4.90
CA GLN A 82 5.06 13.03 4.13
C GLN A 82 6.35 13.27 4.92
N GLU A 83 6.49 14.43 5.58
CA GLU A 83 7.67 14.73 6.40
C GLU A 83 7.83 13.72 7.55
N LYS A 84 6.74 13.34 8.22
CA LYS A 84 6.75 12.29 9.26
C LYS A 84 7.15 10.93 8.70
N MET A 85 6.61 10.54 7.55
CA MET A 85 6.93 9.28 6.89
C MET A 85 8.42 9.21 6.53
N LEU A 86 8.96 10.28 5.96
CA LEU A 86 10.40 10.37 5.64
C LEU A 86 11.26 10.33 6.91
N ALA A 87 10.84 10.98 8.00
CA ALA A 87 11.55 10.90 9.28
C ALA A 87 11.59 9.46 9.83
N MET A 88 10.46 8.74 9.79
CA MET A 88 10.40 7.33 10.18
C MET A 88 11.34 6.46 9.32
N LEU A 89 11.35 6.66 7.99
CA LEU A 89 12.23 5.90 7.10
C LEU A 89 13.72 6.17 7.37
N ARG A 90 14.09 7.42 7.68
CA ARG A 90 15.46 7.77 8.10
C ARG A 90 15.84 7.07 9.41
N GLU A 91 14.94 7.06 10.39
CA GLU A 91 15.17 6.36 11.66
C GLU A 91 15.36 4.85 11.46
N VAL A 92 14.54 4.23 10.60
CA VAL A 92 14.69 2.80 10.26
C VAL A 92 16.05 2.54 9.60
N LEU A 93 16.47 3.38 8.66
CA LEU A 93 17.77 3.30 8.00
C LEU A 93 18.92 3.44 9.00
N GLU A 94 18.91 4.48 9.84
CA GLU A 94 19.93 4.74 10.86
C GLU A 94 20.06 3.57 11.84
N LYS A 95 18.93 3.07 12.36
CA LYS A 95 18.90 1.89 13.24
C LYS A 95 19.59 0.71 12.56
N ARG A 96 19.22 0.42 11.31
CA ARG A 96 19.79 -0.68 10.54
C ARG A 96 21.31 -0.57 10.34
N ARG A 97 21.81 0.64 10.09
CA ARG A 97 23.25 0.90 9.94
C ARG A 97 24.00 0.71 11.26
N SER A 98 23.39 1.11 12.37
CA SER A 98 23.98 0.97 13.71
C SER A 98 23.96 -0.46 14.27
N THR A 99 23.08 -1.33 13.74
CA THR A 99 23.01 -2.74 14.16
C THR A 99 24.17 -3.55 13.58
N SER A 100 24.93 -4.20 14.48
CA SER A 100 25.98 -5.18 14.16
C SER A 100 25.47 -6.24 13.19
N GLN A 101 26.30 -6.66 12.22
CA GLN A 101 25.93 -7.68 11.22
C GLN A 101 25.37 -8.96 11.85
N ASN A 102 25.89 -9.39 12.99
CA ASN A 102 25.45 -10.61 13.68
C ASN A 102 24.03 -10.50 14.29
N ASP A 103 23.49 -9.30 14.44
CA ASP A 103 22.17 -9.03 15.05
C ASP A 103 21.13 -8.58 14.01
N ARG A 104 21.45 -8.66 12.72
CA ARG A 104 20.54 -8.23 11.64
C ARG A 104 19.46 -9.30 11.39
N ILE A 105 18.28 -9.07 11.97
CA ILE A 105 17.11 -9.97 11.84
C ILE A 105 16.51 -9.95 10.41
N ASN A 106 16.84 -8.94 9.59
CA ASN A 106 16.14 -8.63 8.34
C ASN A 106 17.07 -8.55 7.11
N GLU A 107 18.12 -9.36 7.02
CA GLU A 107 19.01 -9.34 5.85
C GLU A 107 18.28 -9.73 4.55
N GLY A 108 18.54 -9.00 3.46
CA GLY A 108 18.01 -9.33 2.12
C GLY A 108 16.72 -8.62 1.69
N ASP A 109 16.20 -7.65 2.45
CA ASP A 109 15.16 -6.75 1.93
C ASP A 109 15.76 -5.63 1.05
N PHE A 110 14.90 -4.80 0.45
CA PHE A 110 15.36 -3.72 -0.42
C PHE A 110 16.24 -2.70 0.30
N LEU A 111 15.90 -2.32 1.54
CA LEU A 111 16.68 -1.38 2.34
C LEU A 111 18.08 -1.92 2.64
N ASP A 112 18.23 -3.23 2.91
CA ASP A 112 19.55 -3.85 3.12
C ASP A 112 20.42 -3.75 1.85
N GLN A 113 19.83 -3.92 0.68
CA GLN A 113 20.52 -3.72 -0.59
C GLN A 113 20.92 -2.24 -0.78
N MET A 114 20.01 -1.30 -0.50
CA MET A 114 20.29 0.14 -0.58
C MET A 114 21.41 0.59 0.38
N ILE A 115 21.51 -0.02 1.56
CA ILE A 115 22.61 0.22 2.50
C ILE A 115 23.95 -0.26 1.94
N LYS A 116 23.97 -1.43 1.28
CA LYS A 116 25.18 -1.93 0.61
C LYS A 116 25.61 -1.04 -0.56
N ASP A 117 24.64 -0.43 -1.24
CA ASP A 117 24.90 0.45 -2.38
C ASP A 117 25.28 1.87 -1.94
N LEU A 118 24.80 2.35 -0.78
CA LEU A 118 25.22 3.61 -0.16
C LEU A 118 26.74 3.72 0.02
N ASP A 119 27.40 2.63 0.39
CA ASP A 119 28.85 2.60 0.58
C ASP A 119 29.64 2.54 -0.75
N LYS A 120 28.97 2.21 -1.87
CA LYS A 120 29.59 2.03 -3.19
C LYS A 120 29.34 3.20 -4.13
N GLU A 121 28.14 3.76 -4.08
CA GLU A 121 27.62 4.70 -5.07
C GLU A 121 27.63 6.14 -4.52
N LYS A 122 28.50 6.98 -5.06
CA LYS A 122 28.71 8.36 -4.59
C LYS A 122 27.49 9.28 -4.70
N PHE A 123 26.52 8.93 -5.57
CA PHE A 123 25.30 9.73 -5.73
C PHE A 123 24.22 9.36 -4.71
N LEU A 124 24.32 8.19 -4.06
CA LEU A 124 23.39 7.78 -3.02
C LEU A 124 23.75 8.47 -1.71
N ASN A 125 22.72 8.97 -1.04
CA ASN A 125 22.80 9.44 0.33
C ASN A 125 21.55 8.99 1.09
N GLU A 126 21.61 9.03 2.41
CA GLU A 126 20.55 8.50 3.28
C GLU A 126 19.18 9.13 3.00
N ASP A 127 19.17 10.43 2.72
CA ASP A 127 17.96 11.16 2.39
C ASP A 127 17.34 10.67 1.07
N LEU A 128 18.17 10.44 0.05
CA LEU A 128 17.73 9.88 -1.22
C LEU A 128 17.20 8.45 -1.05
N VAL A 129 17.81 7.62 -0.20
CA VAL A 129 17.30 6.28 0.10
C VAL A 129 15.90 6.33 0.73
N ALA A 130 15.70 7.20 1.71
CA ALA A 130 14.39 7.40 2.32
C ALA A 130 13.34 7.86 1.29
N HIS A 131 13.70 8.80 0.41
CA HIS A 131 12.82 9.26 -0.66
C HIS A 131 12.53 8.18 -1.71
N LEU A 132 13.49 7.32 -2.04
CA LEU A 132 13.30 6.20 -2.97
C LEU A 132 12.31 5.19 -2.41
N ILE A 133 12.46 4.79 -1.13
CA ILE A 133 11.53 3.87 -0.47
C ILE A 133 10.12 4.48 -0.43
N TYR A 134 10.02 5.74 -0.04
CA TYR A 134 8.75 6.47 -0.05
C TYR A 134 8.11 6.53 -1.45
N GLY A 135 8.91 6.84 -2.47
CA GLY A 135 8.47 6.89 -3.86
C GLY A 135 7.95 5.54 -4.37
N ILE A 136 8.64 4.44 -4.05
CA ILE A 136 8.22 3.09 -4.43
C ILE A 136 6.90 2.70 -3.72
N LEU A 137 6.74 3.03 -2.43
CA LEU A 137 5.48 2.82 -1.71
C LEU A 137 4.32 3.57 -2.38
N LEU A 138 4.53 4.83 -2.75
CA LEU A 138 3.51 5.62 -3.45
C LEU A 138 3.17 5.03 -4.82
N ALA A 139 4.18 4.73 -5.63
CA ALA A 139 4.00 4.28 -7.00
C ALA A 139 3.24 2.95 -7.10
N ASN A 140 3.53 2.00 -6.21
CA ASN A 140 3.02 0.64 -6.32
C ASN A 140 1.69 0.42 -5.61
N SER A 141 1.37 1.14 -4.54
CA SER A 141 0.19 0.80 -3.73
C SER A 141 -1.12 1.16 -4.42
N GLU A 142 -1.35 2.41 -4.80
CA GLU A 142 -2.64 2.86 -5.33
C GLU A 142 -2.94 2.31 -6.75
N SER A 143 -1.90 2.22 -7.58
CA SER A 143 -2.00 1.73 -8.96
C SER A 143 -2.32 0.23 -8.98
N VAL A 144 -1.56 -0.59 -8.25
CA VAL A 144 -1.75 -2.04 -8.20
C VAL A 144 -3.04 -2.38 -7.46
N ALA A 145 -3.41 -1.65 -6.40
CA ALA A 145 -4.70 -1.85 -5.73
C ALA A 145 -5.88 -1.66 -6.69
N THR A 146 -5.81 -0.61 -7.52
CA THR A 146 -6.82 -0.34 -8.54
C THR A 146 -6.84 -1.45 -9.60
N LEU A 147 -5.68 -1.89 -10.09
CA LEU A 147 -5.57 -2.96 -11.08
C LEU A 147 -6.16 -4.28 -10.55
N VAL A 148 -5.81 -4.68 -9.32
CA VAL A 148 -6.30 -5.92 -8.71
C VAL A 148 -7.79 -5.84 -8.42
N ALA A 149 -8.30 -4.69 -7.96
CA ALA A 149 -9.74 -4.50 -7.77
C ALA A 149 -10.51 -4.62 -9.09
N LEU A 150 -9.99 -4.02 -10.18
CA LEU A 150 -10.57 -4.16 -11.51
C LEU A 150 -10.52 -5.60 -12.01
N ALA A 151 -9.42 -6.31 -11.79
CA ALA A 151 -9.31 -7.72 -12.14
C ALA A 151 -10.38 -8.56 -11.41
N PHE A 152 -10.61 -8.33 -10.13
CA PHE A 152 -11.68 -9.02 -9.40
C PHE A 152 -13.07 -8.69 -9.91
N ILE A 153 -13.34 -7.44 -10.26
CA ILE A 153 -14.62 -7.04 -10.86
C ILE A 153 -14.85 -7.80 -12.17
N LEU A 154 -13.87 -7.75 -13.09
CA LEU A 154 -13.96 -8.43 -14.38
C LEU A 154 -14.12 -9.95 -14.23
N LEU A 155 -13.38 -10.58 -13.32
CA LEU A 155 -13.51 -12.00 -13.05
C LEU A 155 -14.88 -12.36 -12.45
N SER A 156 -15.43 -11.50 -11.59
CA SER A 156 -16.77 -11.72 -11.01
C SER A 156 -17.89 -11.65 -12.05
N GLU A 157 -17.68 -10.91 -13.13
CA GLU A 157 -18.62 -10.78 -14.25
C GLU A 157 -18.46 -11.89 -15.30
N HIS A 158 -17.35 -12.66 -15.26
CA HIS A 158 -17.03 -13.73 -16.20
C HIS A 158 -16.67 -15.06 -15.51
N PRO A 159 -17.64 -15.77 -14.90
CA PRO A 159 -17.38 -17.01 -14.14
C PRO A 159 -16.71 -18.13 -14.94
N SER A 160 -16.99 -18.24 -16.24
CA SER A 160 -16.35 -19.24 -17.11
C SER A 160 -14.84 -19.07 -17.17
N VAL A 161 -14.34 -17.82 -17.12
CA VAL A 161 -12.91 -17.52 -17.08
C VAL A 161 -12.31 -17.92 -15.73
N VAL A 162 -13.06 -17.74 -14.64
CA VAL A 162 -12.63 -18.14 -13.29
C VAL A 162 -12.47 -19.67 -13.21
N GLU A 163 -13.42 -20.43 -13.75
CA GLU A 163 -13.33 -21.89 -13.81
C GLU A 163 -12.09 -22.36 -14.56
N GLU A 164 -11.83 -21.77 -15.74
CA GLU A 164 -10.63 -22.07 -16.53
C GLU A 164 -9.34 -21.73 -15.78
N LEU A 165 -9.28 -20.56 -15.13
CA LEU A 165 -8.14 -20.14 -14.31
C LEU A 165 -7.86 -21.11 -13.16
N ILE A 166 -8.91 -21.57 -12.44
CA ILE A 166 -8.77 -22.53 -11.34
C ILE A 166 -8.20 -23.85 -11.86
N VAL A 167 -8.74 -24.39 -12.96
CA VAL A 167 -8.23 -25.63 -13.57
C VAL A 167 -6.76 -25.48 -13.93
N ASN A 168 -6.39 -24.38 -14.58
CA ASN A 168 -5.00 -24.11 -14.98
C ASN A 168 -4.05 -23.99 -13.78
N ILE A 169 -4.46 -23.31 -12.70
CA ILE A 169 -3.66 -23.19 -11.47
C ILE A 169 -3.46 -24.57 -10.83
N LEU A 170 -4.51 -25.38 -10.72
CA LEU A 170 -4.45 -26.74 -10.14
C LEU A 170 -3.60 -27.70 -10.96
N ILE A 171 -3.58 -27.55 -12.29
CA ILE A 171 -2.69 -28.33 -13.16
C ILE A 171 -1.24 -27.91 -12.91
N ARG A 172 -0.96 -26.61 -12.85
CA ARG A 172 0.39 -26.09 -12.65
C ARG A 172 0.97 -26.49 -11.30
N SER A 173 0.15 -26.52 -10.24
CA SER A 173 0.57 -26.96 -8.89
C SER A 173 0.76 -28.48 -8.75
N LYS A 174 0.41 -29.28 -9.75
CA LYS A 174 0.69 -30.71 -9.80
C LYS A 174 1.94 -31.05 -10.63
N ILE A 175 2.40 -30.10 -11.45
CA ILE A 175 3.54 -30.27 -12.34
C ILE A 175 4.85 -29.80 -11.67
N PHE A 176 4.75 -28.89 -10.70
CA PHE A 176 5.84 -28.45 -9.83
C PHE A 176 5.58 -28.90 -8.40
#